data_AF-A0A1M6LCB8-F1
#
_entry.id   AF-A0A1M6LCB8-F1
#
_cell.length_a   1.000
_cell.length_b   1.000
_cell.length_c   1.000
_cell.angle_alpha   90.00
_cell.angle_beta   90.00
_cell.angle_gamma   90.00
#
_symmetry.space_group_name_H-M   'P 1'
#
loop_
_entity.id
_entity.type
_entity.pdbx_description
1 polymer ?
#
loop_
_entity_poly.entity_id
_entity_poly.type
_entity_poly.pdbx_seq_one_letter_code
_entity_poly.pdbx_strand_id
1 'polypeptide(L)'
;MNSSIMNISNKSNLTNSNRSESKKKGNLDKNAFLNLLITQLKYQDPLNPVEDKEFIAQMAQFSSLEQLQEINKKMDDTGKLLNSIKELIDSQNTRLNEKLESLEDTMLESFDSLNKSILNLDKSYQKNIDNTSKTVNELININKAIEIYNTDTE
;
A
#
# COMPACT_ATOMS: atom_id res chain seq x y z
N MET A 1 -12.60 12.56 -13.56
CA MET A 1 -13.88 12.33 -12.88
C MET A 1 -13.58 12.16 -11.40
N ASN A 2 -13.91 13.18 -10.61
CA ASN A 2 -13.63 13.25 -9.18
C ASN A 2 -14.90 12.83 -8.42
N SER A 3 -14.78 11.98 -7.41
CA SER A 3 -15.81 11.87 -6.38
C SER A 3 -15.18 11.92 -4.99
N SER A 4 -14.98 13.16 -4.53
CA SER A 4 -15.20 13.44 -3.12
C SER A 4 -16.70 13.70 -2.94
N ILE A 5 -17.30 13.15 -1.89
CA ILE A 5 -17.97 13.94 -0.84
C ILE A 5 -18.33 12.99 0.31
N MET A 6 -17.99 13.48 1.50
CA MET A 6 -18.13 12.89 2.81
C MET A 6 -19.44 13.38 3.47
N ASN A 7 -20.03 12.50 4.28
CA ASN A 7 -20.55 12.76 5.63
C ASN A 7 -21.97 13.30 5.88
N ILE A 8 -22.44 12.92 7.09
CA ILE A 8 -23.47 13.49 7.99
C ILE A 8 -24.87 12.84 7.87
N SER A 9 -25.59 12.40 8.90
CA SER A 9 -25.39 12.11 10.33
C SER A 9 -26.71 11.52 10.89
N ASN A 10 -26.62 10.85 12.04
CA ASN A 10 -27.59 10.86 13.16
C ASN A 10 -28.85 9.97 13.19
N LYS A 11 -28.82 8.98 14.10
CA LYS A 11 -29.51 8.96 15.42
C LYS A 11 -30.47 7.76 15.69
N SER A 12 -30.22 7.13 16.86
CA SER A 12 -31.10 6.27 17.70
C SER A 12 -31.55 4.91 17.14
N ASN A 13 -31.61 3.78 17.87
CA ASN A 13 -31.48 3.48 19.30
C ASN A 13 -31.31 1.95 19.50
N LEU A 14 -30.52 1.57 20.51
CA LEU A 14 -30.72 0.50 21.51
C LEU A 14 -31.22 -0.90 21.05
N THR A 15 -30.40 -1.94 21.27
CA THR A 15 -30.71 -3.01 22.26
C THR A 15 -29.48 -3.87 22.62
N ASN A 16 -29.20 -3.89 23.92
CA ASN A 16 -28.80 -5.01 24.78
C ASN A 16 -27.52 -5.85 24.54
N SER A 17 -26.56 -5.55 25.43
CA SER A 17 -26.18 -6.40 26.57
C SER A 17 -25.18 -7.55 26.35
N ASN A 18 -24.07 -7.42 27.09
CA ASN A 18 -23.26 -8.48 27.69
C ASN A 18 -22.59 -9.51 26.77
N ARG A 19 -21.36 -9.21 26.34
CA ARG A 19 -20.42 -10.27 25.95
C ARG A 19 -18.94 -9.90 26.11
N SER A 20 -18.56 -9.39 27.28
CA SER A 20 -17.15 -9.14 27.63
C SER A 20 -16.83 -9.52 29.08
N GLU A 21 -17.28 -10.70 29.51
CA GLU A 21 -16.93 -11.24 30.85
C GLU A 21 -16.30 -12.64 30.83
N SER A 22 -16.24 -13.32 29.68
CA SER A 22 -15.83 -14.74 29.65
C SER A 22 -14.32 -14.98 29.67
N LYS A 23 -13.46 -14.01 29.33
CA LYS A 23 -12.01 -14.25 29.24
C LYS A 23 -11.22 -14.06 30.54
N LYS A 24 -11.75 -13.35 31.54
CA LYS A 24 -11.04 -13.15 32.82
C LYS A 24 -11.36 -14.21 33.88
N LYS A 25 -12.42 -15.01 33.69
CA LYS A 25 -12.90 -15.97 34.69
C LYS A 25 -12.04 -17.24 34.77
N GLY A 26 -11.55 -17.78 33.64
CA GLY A 26 -10.74 -19.01 33.60
C GLY A 26 -9.39 -18.92 34.32
N ASN A 27 -8.65 -17.81 34.14
CA ASN A 27 -7.35 -17.62 34.81
C ASN A 27 -7.46 -17.37 36.32
N LEU A 28 -8.58 -16.80 36.80
CA LEU A 28 -8.81 -16.57 38.23
C LEU A 28 -9.16 -17.89 38.94
N ASP A 29 -9.90 -18.76 38.27
CA ASP A 29 -10.37 -20.06 38.80
C ASP A 29 -9.21 -21.05 38.99
N LYS A 30 -8.28 -21.10 38.03
CA LYS A 30 -7.09 -21.96 38.11
C LYS A 30 -6.15 -21.60 39.28
N ASN A 31 -5.98 -20.31 39.56
CA ASN A 31 -5.15 -19.82 40.67
C ASN A 31 -5.83 -20.01 42.03
N ALA A 32 -7.15 -19.80 42.10
CA ALA A 32 -7.93 -20.09 43.30
C ALA A 32 -7.91 -21.59 43.64
N PHE A 33 -7.99 -22.44 42.62
CA PHE A 33 -7.90 -23.89 42.77
C PHE A 33 -6.50 -24.37 43.21
N LEU A 34 -5.42 -23.85 42.61
CA LEU A 34 -4.06 -24.17 43.05
C LEU A 34 -3.81 -23.80 44.52
N ASN A 35 -4.38 -22.67 44.97
CA ASN A 35 -4.32 -22.26 46.37
C ASN A 35 -5.11 -23.18 47.29
N LEU A 36 -6.30 -23.62 46.87
CA LEU A 36 -7.10 -24.59 47.62
C LEU A 36 -6.37 -25.94 47.73
N LEU A 37 -5.73 -26.36 46.64
CA LEU A 37 -4.93 -27.58 46.57
C LEU A 37 -3.71 -27.54 47.50
N ILE A 38 -2.96 -26.44 47.48
CA ILE A 38 -1.82 -26.23 48.40
C ILE A 38 -2.30 -26.21 49.85
N THR A 39 -3.48 -25.64 50.11
CA THR A 39 -4.08 -25.59 51.44
C THR A 39 -4.49 -26.98 51.93
N GLN A 40 -5.05 -27.82 51.06
CA GLN A 40 -5.41 -29.21 51.37
C GLN A 40 -4.16 -30.08 51.60
N LEU A 41 -3.13 -29.95 50.75
CA LEU A 41 -1.82 -30.62 50.95
C LEU A 41 -1.14 -30.25 52.27
N LYS A 42 -1.35 -29.03 52.77
CA LYS A 42 -0.79 -28.55 54.04
C LYS A 42 -1.51 -29.11 55.28
N TYR A 43 -2.73 -29.64 55.12
CA TYR A 43 -3.60 -30.13 56.20
C TYR A 43 -3.93 -31.63 56.11
N GLN A 44 -3.37 -32.37 55.15
CA GLN A 44 -3.57 -33.80 54.96
C GLN A 44 -2.69 -34.65 55.91
N ASP A 45 -3.28 -35.69 56.51
CA ASP A 45 -2.58 -36.75 57.27
C ASP A 45 -1.80 -37.66 56.28
N PRO A 46 -0.50 -37.97 56.52
CA PRO A 46 0.36 -38.73 55.61
C PRO A 46 -0.16 -40.11 55.15
N LEU A 47 -1.16 -40.67 55.85
CA LEU A 47 -1.59 -42.06 55.66
C LEU A 47 -2.67 -42.30 54.59
N ASN A 48 -3.29 -41.27 53.97
CA ASN A 48 -4.28 -41.47 52.89
C ASN A 48 -4.27 -40.38 51.77
N PRO A 49 -3.29 -40.41 50.84
CA PRO A 49 -3.09 -39.34 49.86
C PRO A 49 -3.76 -39.55 48.48
N VAL A 50 -4.84 -40.36 48.36
CA VAL A 50 -5.23 -40.98 47.07
C VAL A 50 -6.38 -40.28 46.32
N GLU A 51 -7.42 -39.79 46.99
CA GLU A 51 -8.63 -39.24 46.33
C GLU A 51 -8.39 -37.88 45.63
N ASP A 52 -7.56 -37.00 46.20
CA ASP A 52 -7.31 -35.66 45.63
C ASP A 52 -6.49 -35.72 44.32
N LYS A 53 -5.66 -36.76 44.15
CA LYS A 53 -4.76 -36.89 42.99
C LYS A 53 -5.49 -37.12 41.68
N GLU A 54 -6.59 -37.87 41.70
CA GLU A 54 -7.36 -38.18 40.48
C GLU A 54 -8.11 -36.94 39.97
N PHE A 55 -8.66 -36.13 40.88
CA PHE A 55 -9.29 -34.86 40.53
C PHE A 55 -8.28 -33.84 39.99
N ILE A 56 -7.09 -33.74 40.61
CA ILE A 56 -5.99 -32.88 40.12
C ILE A 56 -5.54 -33.32 38.74
N ALA A 57 -5.41 -34.64 38.50
CA ALA A 57 -5.03 -35.17 37.19
C ALA A 57 -6.07 -34.80 36.13
N GLN A 58 -7.37 -34.90 36.44
CA GLN A 58 -8.44 -34.49 35.54
C GLN A 58 -8.42 -32.96 35.29
N MET A 59 -8.22 -32.13 36.30
CA MET A 59 -8.11 -30.68 36.14
C MET A 59 -6.87 -30.26 35.34
N ALA A 60 -5.73 -30.92 35.55
CA ALA A 60 -4.53 -30.71 34.74
C ALA A 60 -4.77 -31.09 33.27
N GLN A 61 -5.52 -32.16 33.03
CA GLN A 61 -5.95 -32.56 31.69
C GLN A 61 -6.86 -31.52 31.04
N PHE A 62 -7.87 -31.02 31.77
CA PHE A 62 -8.77 -29.96 31.27
C PHE A 62 -8.02 -28.65 31.00
N SER A 63 -7.09 -28.25 31.88
CA SER A 63 -6.32 -27.03 31.66
C SER A 63 -5.38 -27.14 30.47
N SER A 64 -4.81 -28.33 30.23
CA SER A 64 -4.00 -28.59 29.03
C SER A 64 -4.86 -28.50 27.76
N LEU A 65 -6.10 -29.03 27.80
CA LEU A 65 -7.04 -28.93 26.69
C LEU A 65 -7.44 -27.48 26.41
N GLU A 66 -7.74 -26.69 27.44
CA GLU A 66 -8.07 -25.26 27.31
C GLU A 66 -6.90 -24.49 26.69
N GLN A 67 -5.67 -24.77 27.14
CA GLN A 67 -4.48 -24.15 26.58
C GLN A 67 -4.27 -24.53 25.11
N LEU A 68 -4.54 -25.78 24.73
CA LEU A 68 -4.53 -26.21 23.33
C LEU A 68 -5.60 -25.48 22.50
N GLN A 69 -6.80 -25.28 23.04
CA GLN A 69 -7.84 -24.48 22.38
C GLN A 69 -7.42 -23.02 22.20
N GLU A 70 -6.74 -22.43 23.20
CA GLU A 70 -6.21 -21.07 23.08
C GLU A 70 -5.12 -20.97 22.01
N ILE A 71 -4.22 -21.96 21.93
CA ILE A 71 -3.17 -22.03 20.90
C ILE A 71 -3.80 -22.15 19.51
N ASN A 72 -4.77 -23.06 19.34
CA ASN A 72 -5.49 -23.22 18.07
C ASN A 72 -6.14 -21.91 17.63
N LYS A 73 -6.71 -21.15 18.56
CA LYS A 73 -7.29 -19.84 18.27
C LYS A 73 -6.23 -18.83 17.82
N LYS A 74 -5.09 -18.75 18.52
CA LYS A 74 -3.98 -17.86 18.12
C LYS A 74 -3.41 -18.24 16.75
N MET A 75 -3.44 -19.53 16.40
CA MET A 75 -3.01 -20.02 15.09
C MET A 75 -3.98 -19.59 13.97
N ASP A 76 -5.30 -19.65 14.23
CA ASP A 76 -6.32 -19.11 13.31
C ASP A 76 -6.16 -17.58 13.12
N ASP A 77 -5.94 -16.84 14.22
CA ASP A 77 -5.68 -15.40 14.16
C ASP A 77 -4.39 -15.08 13.37
N THR A 78 -3.35 -15.91 13.50
CA THR A 78 -2.13 -15.81 12.69
C THR A 78 -2.41 -16.09 11.21
N GLY A 79 -3.22 -17.11 10.90
CA GLY A 79 -3.64 -17.42 9.53
C GLY A 79 -4.38 -16.25 8.87
N LYS A 80 -5.26 -15.57 9.61
CA LYS A 80 -5.93 -14.35 9.13
C LYS A 80 -4.95 -13.22 8.87
N LEU A 81 -4.00 -12.99 9.79
CA LEU A 81 -2.95 -11.99 9.59
C LEU A 81 -2.12 -12.28 8.33
N LEU A 82 -1.75 -13.54 8.09
CA LEU A 82 -1.03 -13.95 6.89
C LEU A 82 -1.83 -13.68 5.61
N ASN A 83 -3.14 -13.94 5.62
CA ASN A 83 -4.01 -13.62 4.49
C ASN A 83 -4.09 -12.10 4.24
N SER A 84 -4.23 -11.29 5.29
CA SER A 84 -4.22 -9.82 5.15
C SER A 84 -2.86 -9.30 4.65
N ILE A 85 -1.75 -9.90 5.06
CA ILE A 85 -0.41 -9.57 4.54
C ILE A 85 -0.31 -9.94 3.05
N LYS A 86 -0.82 -11.12 2.66
CA LYS A 86 -0.83 -11.54 1.26
C LYS A 86 -1.62 -10.57 0.39
N GLU A 87 -2.84 -10.19 0.80
CA GLU A 87 -3.66 -9.20 0.11
C GLU A 87 -2.94 -7.84 -0.02
N LEU A 88 -2.25 -7.41 1.04
CA LEU A 88 -1.44 -6.19 1.01
C LEU A 88 -0.31 -6.29 -0.02
N ILE A 89 0.44 -7.40 -0.03
CA ILE A 89 1.53 -7.65 -0.99
C ILE A 89 0.99 -7.63 -2.42
N ASP A 90 -0.10 -8.34 -2.68
CA ASP A 90 -0.73 -8.39 -4.01
C ASP A 90 -1.14 -6.98 -4.46
N SER A 91 -1.78 -6.20 -3.58
CA SER A 91 -2.17 -4.82 -3.88
C SER A 91 -0.97 -3.88 -4.13
N GLN A 92 0.15 -4.09 -3.42
CA GLN A 92 1.38 -3.33 -3.63
C GLN A 92 2.03 -3.66 -4.97
N ASN A 93 2.07 -4.94 -5.34
CA ASN A 93 2.60 -5.39 -6.62
C ASN A 93 1.78 -4.83 -7.80
N THR A 94 0.44 -4.86 -7.72
CA THR A 94 -0.42 -4.24 -8.75
C THR A 94 -0.15 -2.75 -8.88
N ARG A 95 -0.09 -2.00 -7.77
CA ARG A 95 0.20 -0.56 -7.79
C ARG A 95 1.61 -0.25 -8.32
N LEU A 96 2.58 -1.11 -8.05
CA LEU A 96 3.93 -0.96 -8.58
C LEU A 96 3.93 -1.13 -10.10
N ASN A 97 3.23 -2.13 -10.63
CA ASN A 97 3.10 -2.36 -12.06
C ASN A 97 2.40 -1.19 -12.76
N GLU A 98 1.27 -0.71 -12.23
CA GLU A 98 0.55 0.46 -12.76
C GLU A 98 1.46 1.72 -12.80
N LYS A 99 2.28 1.92 -11.76
CA LYS A 99 3.24 3.03 -11.73
C LYS A 99 4.33 2.89 -12.78
N LEU A 100 4.85 1.68 -13.00
CA LEU A 100 5.85 1.43 -14.03
C LEU A 100 5.29 1.71 -15.43
N GLU A 101 4.07 1.26 -15.71
CA GLU A 101 3.37 1.52 -16.98
C GLU A 101 3.16 3.03 -17.18
N SER A 102 2.64 3.74 -16.18
CA SER A 102 2.45 5.20 -16.28
C SER A 102 3.75 6.00 -16.45
N LEU A 103 4.86 5.50 -15.89
CA LEU A 103 6.17 6.10 -16.05
C LEU A 103 6.69 5.89 -17.47
N GLU A 104 6.48 4.70 -18.04
CA GLU A 104 6.79 4.40 -19.44
C GLU A 104 6.03 5.33 -20.38
N ASP A 105 4.72 5.50 -20.18
CA ASP A 105 3.90 6.43 -20.96
C ASP A 105 4.39 7.87 -20.87
N THR A 106 4.66 8.35 -19.65
CA THR A 106 5.18 9.72 -19.44
C THR A 106 6.52 9.93 -20.14
N MET A 107 7.39 8.91 -20.11
CA MET A 107 8.69 8.95 -20.79
C MET A 107 8.50 9.01 -22.32
N LEU A 108 7.63 8.20 -22.89
CA LEU A 108 7.31 8.22 -24.33
C LEU A 108 6.74 9.57 -24.77
N GLU A 109 5.79 10.13 -24.01
CA GLU A 109 5.23 11.46 -24.27
C GLU A 109 6.30 12.57 -24.21
N SER A 110 7.25 12.46 -23.28
CA SER A 110 8.36 13.40 -23.15
C SER A 110 9.30 13.34 -24.35
N PHE A 111 9.62 12.14 -24.85
CA PHE A 111 10.43 11.96 -26.05
C PHE A 111 9.74 12.50 -27.30
N ASP A 112 8.44 12.25 -27.47
CA ASP A 112 7.65 12.78 -28.57
C ASP A 112 7.59 14.32 -28.54
N SER A 113 7.44 14.89 -27.36
CA SER A 113 7.42 16.35 -27.18
C SER A 113 8.78 16.98 -27.49
N LEU A 114 9.88 16.35 -27.08
CA LEU A 114 11.24 16.75 -27.45
C LEU A 114 11.45 16.68 -28.96
N ASN A 115 11.05 15.57 -29.59
CA ASN A 115 11.20 15.39 -31.03
C ASN A 115 10.40 16.43 -31.84
N LYS A 116 9.16 16.73 -31.43
CA LYS A 116 8.36 17.82 -32.01
C LYS A 116 9.04 19.18 -31.86
N SER A 117 9.64 19.45 -30.70
CA SER A 117 10.35 20.72 -30.45
C SER A 117 11.57 20.86 -31.36
N ILE A 118 12.35 19.78 -31.52
CA ILE A 118 13.49 19.73 -32.44
C ILE A 118 13.05 19.99 -33.89
N LEU A 119 11.98 19.31 -34.35
CA LEU A 119 11.44 19.51 -35.69
C LEU A 119 10.96 20.94 -35.95
N ASN A 120 10.34 21.57 -34.95
CA ASN A 120 9.91 22.96 -35.06
C ASN A 120 11.11 23.92 -35.15
N LEU A 121 12.17 23.64 -34.40
CA LEU A 121 13.40 24.42 -34.42
C LEU A 121 14.08 24.33 -35.78
N ASP A 122 14.20 23.12 -36.34
CA ASP A 122 14.75 22.90 -37.68
C ASP A 122 13.95 23.67 -38.75
N LYS A 123 12.61 23.56 -38.73
CA LYS A 123 11.75 24.34 -39.64
C LYS A 123 11.98 25.85 -39.54
N SER A 124 12.17 26.38 -38.32
CA SER A 124 12.46 27.81 -38.12
C SER A 124 13.82 28.20 -38.70
N TYR A 125 14.85 27.36 -38.52
CA TYR A 125 16.17 27.60 -39.10
C TYR A 125 16.14 27.57 -40.63
N GLN A 126 15.48 26.59 -41.23
CA GLN A 126 15.33 26.51 -42.68
C GLN A 126 14.62 27.74 -43.24
N LYS A 127 13.53 28.19 -42.60
CA LYS A 127 12.83 29.42 -42.99
C LYS A 127 13.73 30.66 -42.97
N ASN A 128 14.60 30.78 -41.97
CA ASN A 128 15.55 31.89 -41.88
C ASN A 128 16.62 31.83 -42.98
N ILE A 129 17.11 30.62 -43.29
CA ILE A 129 18.04 30.39 -44.39
C ILE A 129 17.39 30.78 -45.73
N ASP A 130 16.15 30.35 -45.97
CA ASP A 130 15.40 30.66 -47.19
C ASP A 130 15.19 32.17 -47.36
N ASN A 131 14.81 32.86 -46.29
CA ASN A 131 14.64 34.31 -46.31
C ASN A 131 15.95 35.04 -46.63
N THR A 132 17.05 34.62 -45.99
CA THR A 132 18.38 35.21 -46.23
C THR A 132 18.80 34.98 -47.69
N SER A 133 18.60 33.77 -48.22
CA SER A 133 18.89 33.43 -49.61
C SER A 133 18.11 34.32 -50.59
N LYS A 134 16.81 34.56 -50.32
CA LYS A 134 15.99 35.48 -51.13
C LYS A 134 16.56 36.89 -51.12
N THR A 135 16.85 37.45 -49.94
CA THR A 135 17.42 38.80 -49.83
C THR A 135 18.77 38.91 -50.54
N VAL A 136 19.64 37.90 -50.43
CA VAL A 136 20.93 37.88 -51.15
C VAL A 136 20.71 37.88 -52.66
N ASN A 137 19.77 37.08 -53.17
CA ASN A 137 19.46 37.04 -54.60
C ASN A 137 18.89 38.37 -55.11
N GLU A 138 18.04 39.04 -54.32
CA GLU A 138 17.55 40.39 -54.62
C GLU A 138 18.69 41.40 -54.71
N LEU A 139 19.61 41.40 -53.75
CA LEU A 139 20.79 42.28 -53.77
C LEU A 139 21.70 42.02 -54.98
N ILE A 140 21.92 40.76 -55.35
CA ILE A 140 22.68 40.39 -56.55
C ILE A 140 22.02 40.96 -57.80
N ASN A 141 20.71 40.84 -57.93
CA ASN A 141 19.98 41.35 -59.08
C ASN A 141 20.02 42.88 -59.16
N ILE A 142 19.93 43.58 -58.03
CA ILE A 142 20.08 45.04 -57.96
C ILE A 142 21.47 45.46 -58.42
N ASN A 143 22.54 44.81 -57.93
CA ASN A 143 23.90 45.12 -58.34
C ASN A 143 24.11 44.95 -59.84
N LYS A 144 23.59 43.86 -60.43
CA LYS A 144 23.63 43.65 -61.89
C LYS A 144 22.92 44.76 -62.66
N ALA A 145 21.76 45.23 -62.17
CA ALA A 145 21.04 46.33 -62.80
C ALA A 145 21.82 47.66 -62.74
N ILE A 146 22.49 47.93 -61.61
CA ILE A 146 23.36 49.10 -61.46
C ILE A 146 24.55 49.04 -62.43
N GLU A 147 25.19 47.87 -62.57
CA GLU A 147 26.31 47.68 -63.49
C GLU A 147 25.91 47.98 -64.95
N ILE A 148 24.73 47.51 -65.39
CA ILE A 148 24.20 47.79 -66.74
C ILE A 148 23.95 49.28 -66.96
N TYR A 149 23.31 49.96 -65.99
CA TYR A 149 23.01 51.39 -66.10
C TYR A 149 24.27 52.26 -66.23
N ASN A 150 25.34 51.91 -65.50
CA ASN A 150 26.60 52.65 -65.56
C ASN A 150 27.33 52.46 -66.89
N THR A 151 27.17 51.31 -67.57
CA THR A 151 27.80 51.08 -68.89
C THR A 151 27.09 51.78 -70.04
N ASP A 152 25.80 52.09 -69.91
CA ASP A 152 25.00 52.75 -70.95
C ASP A 152 25.10 54.30 -70.92
N THR A 153 25.78 54.88 -69.92
CA THR A 153 25.88 56.33 -69.69
C THR A 153 27.27 56.95 -69.98
N GLU A 154 28.26 56.14 -70.38
CA GLU A 154 29.56 56.57 -70.95
C GLU A 154 29.56 56.52 -72.48
#